data_AF-A0A9E1QA24-F1
#
_entry.id   AF-A0A9E1QA24-F1
#
_cell.length_a   1.000
_cell.length_b   1.000
_cell.length_c   1.000
_cell.angle_alpha   90.00
_cell.angle_beta   90.00
_cell.angle_gamma   90.00
#
_symmetry.space_group_name_H-M   'P 1'
#
loop_
_entity.id
_entity.type
_entity.pdbx_description
1 polymer ?
#
loop_
_entity_poly.entity_id
_entity_poly.type
_entity_poly.pdbx_seq_one_letter_code
_entity_poly.pdbx_strand_id
1 'polypeptide(L)'
;MKSLLKNILARAFGYAPYLILFYFIYQIAIFREMILINTLLQFLLFLFVACIPALLTKRMSYVDIAWPWGLVLIGVLVLFLGDGYRPRIYMVAGMYLFSGL
;
A
#
# COMPACT_ATOMS: atom_id res chain seq x y z
N MET A 1 -15.64 20.63 19.09
CA MET A 1 -15.09 19.30 19.49
C MET A 1 -15.99 18.12 19.13
N LYS A 2 -17.27 18.06 19.56
CA LYS A 2 -18.17 16.91 19.28
C LYS A 2 -18.33 16.57 17.78
N SER A 3 -18.47 17.58 16.92
CA SER A 3 -18.58 17.40 15.45
C SER A 3 -17.29 16.83 14.82
N LEU A 4 -16.13 17.32 15.25
CA LEU A 4 -14.83 16.91 14.70
C LEU A 4 -14.50 15.45 15.06
N LEU A 5 -14.79 15.05 16.30
CA LEU A 5 -14.62 13.68 16.79
C LEU A 5 -15.57 12.71 16.08
N LYS A 6 -16.83 13.11 15.85
CA LYS A 6 -17.80 12.36 15.05
C LYS A 6 -17.32 12.14 13.61
N ASN A 7 -16.74 13.18 12.98
CA ASN A 7 -16.22 13.09 11.62
C ASN A 7 -14.99 12.19 11.51
N ILE A 8 -14.09 12.22 12.50
CA ILE A 8 -12.95 11.31 12.56
C ILE A 8 -13.42 9.87 12.74
N LEU A 9 -14.35 9.62 13.68
CA LEU A 9 -14.91 8.28 13.91
C LEU A 9 -15.61 7.72 12.67
N ALA A 10 -16.42 8.53 11.99
CA ALA A 10 -17.09 8.11 10.76
C ALA A 10 -16.08 7.72 9.66
N ARG A 11 -14.98 8.46 9.51
CA ARG A 11 -13.91 8.13 8.57
C ARG A 11 -13.11 6.90 9.00
N ALA A 12 -12.84 6.76 10.30
CA ALA A 12 -12.12 5.62 10.87
C ALA A 12 -12.88 4.31 10.65
N PHE A 13 -14.21 4.34 10.77
CA PHE A 13 -15.05 3.16 10.50
C PHE A 13 -14.90 2.67 9.05
N GLY A 14 -14.68 3.59 8.10
CA GLY A 14 -14.39 3.24 6.70
C GLY A 14 -13.11 2.42 6.52
N TYR A 15 -12.16 2.50 7.46
CA TYR A 15 -10.91 1.72 7.41
C TYR A 15 -11.01 0.34 8.07
N ALA A 16 -12.07 0.08 8.84
CA ALA A 16 -12.29 -1.20 9.52
C ALA A 16 -12.17 -2.43 8.61
N PRO A 17 -12.78 -2.50 7.40
CA PRO A 17 -12.65 -3.68 6.55
C PRO A 17 -11.20 -3.97 6.13
N TYR A 18 -10.40 -2.93 5.86
CA TYR A 18 -8.99 -3.08 5.49
C TYR A 18 -8.14 -3.60 6.65
N LEU A 19 -8.40 -3.13 7.88
CA LEU A 19 -7.70 -3.62 9.08
C LEU A 19 -8.06 -5.07 9.40
N ILE A 20 -9.33 -5.46 9.22
CA ILE A 20 -9.78 -6.83 9.41
C ILE A 20 -9.12 -7.76 8.39
N LEU A 21 -9.10 -7.40 7.11
CA LEU A 21 -8.44 -8.17 6.06
C LEU A 21 -6.93 -8.27 6.26
N PHE A 22 -6.29 -7.16 6.65
CA PHE A 22 -4.87 -7.15 7.01
C PHE A 22 -4.59 -8.15 8.15
N TYR A 23 -5.37 -8.08 9.24
CA TYR A 23 -5.22 -8.98 10.37
C TYR A 23 -5.42 -10.44 9.97
N PHE A 24 -6.42 -10.74 9.14
CA PHE A 24 -6.67 -12.08 8.64
C PHE A 24 -5.50 -12.63 7.84
N ILE A 25 -4.99 -11.87 6.87
CA ILE A 25 -3.83 -12.29 6.04
C ILE A 25 -2.57 -12.44 6.90
N TYR A 26 -2.37 -11.55 7.89
CA TYR A 26 -1.25 -11.59 8.82
C TYR A 26 -1.17 -12.88 9.66
N GLN A 27 -2.30 -13.56 9.90
CA GLN A 27 -2.31 -14.85 10.59
C GLN A 27 -1.68 -15.97 9.76
N ILE A 28 -1.60 -15.82 8.44
CA ILE A 28 -1.07 -16.83 7.53
C ILE A 28 0.45 -16.66 7.44
N ALA A 29 1.19 -17.65 7.93
CA ALA A 29 2.66 -17.59 8.06
C ALA A 29 3.37 -17.24 6.74
N ILE A 30 2.91 -17.81 5.61
CA ILE A 30 3.53 -17.59 4.29
C ILE A 30 3.41 -16.14 3.80
N PHE A 31 2.40 -15.39 4.27
CA PHE A 31 2.18 -14.00 3.83
C PHE A 31 2.69 -12.97 4.83
N ARG A 32 3.13 -13.39 6.02
CA ARG A 32 3.44 -12.48 7.13
C ARG A 32 4.57 -11.50 6.80
N GLU A 33 5.66 -11.98 6.21
CA GLU A 33 6.78 -11.12 5.84
C GLU A 33 6.39 -10.15 4.72
N MET A 34 5.79 -10.68 3.65
CA MET A 34 5.32 -9.89 2.51
C MET A 34 4.35 -8.78 2.93
N ILE A 35 3.35 -9.08 3.76
CA ILE A 35 2.33 -8.09 4.14
C ILE A 35 2.92 -6.98 5.03
N LEU A 36 3.80 -7.32 5.98
CA LEU A 36 4.42 -6.31 6.85
C LEU A 36 5.32 -5.36 6.06
N ILE A 37 6.20 -5.91 5.21
CA ILE A 37 7.14 -5.12 4.42
C ILE A 37 6.37 -4.26 3.42
N ASN A 38 5.40 -4.84 2.71
CA ASN A 38 4.56 -4.09 1.77
C ASN A 38 3.78 -2.97 2.47
N THR A 39 3.13 -3.24 3.61
CA THR A 39 2.37 -2.21 4.33
C THR A 39 3.26 -1.08 4.82
N LEU A 40 4.45 -1.38 5.37
CA LEU A 40 5.39 -0.36 5.81
C LEU A 40 5.88 0.50 4.63
N LEU A 41 6.34 -0.12 3.55
CA LEU A 41 6.92 0.60 2.42
C LEU A 41 5.87 1.40 1.65
N GLN A 42 4.65 0.88 1.48
CA GLN A 42 3.53 1.62 0.89
C GLN A 42 3.16 2.82 1.76
N PHE A 43 3.09 2.64 3.08
CA PHE A 43 2.81 3.74 3.99
C PHE A 43 3.87 4.83 3.87
N LEU A 44 5.16 4.48 3.86
CA LEU A 44 6.25 5.45 3.70
C LEU A 44 6.19 6.14 2.33
N LEU A 45 5.98 5.40 1.24
CA LEU A 45 5.86 5.95 -0.10
C LEU A 45 4.75 6.99 -0.18
N PHE A 46 3.53 6.63 0.23
CA PHE A 46 2.39 7.57 0.19
C PHE A 46 2.56 8.73 1.16
N LEU A 47 3.16 8.50 2.33
CA LEU A 47 3.42 9.58 3.29
C LEU A 47 4.35 10.64 2.69
N PHE A 48 5.49 10.22 2.12
CA PHE A 48 6.51 11.12 1.60
C PHE A 48 6.20 11.68 0.21
N VAL A 49 5.59 10.88 -0.66
CA VAL A 49 5.35 11.29 -2.05
C VAL A 49 4.00 11.96 -2.21
N ALA A 50 2.95 11.57 -1.47
CA ALA A 50 1.61 12.15 -1.63
C ALA A 50 1.20 13.04 -0.44
N CYS A 51 1.18 12.52 0.79
CA CYS A 51 0.57 13.20 1.94
C CYS A 51 1.33 14.46 2.36
N ILE A 52 2.66 14.38 2.51
CA ILE A 52 3.50 15.53 2.88
C ILE A 52 3.45 16.61 1.77
N PRO A 53 3.65 16.29 0.48
CA PRO A 53 3.53 17.28 -0.59
C PRO A 53 2.14 17.90 -0.69
N ALA A 54 1.07 17.11 -0.51
CA ALA A 54 -0.29 17.64 -0.47
C ALA A 54 -0.50 18.60 0.71
N LEU A 55 0.06 18.31 1.88
CA LEU A 55 -0.01 19.20 3.04
C LEU A 55 0.71 20.53 2.80
N LEU A 56 1.88 20.50 2.17
CA LEU A 56 2.73 21.67 1.93
C LEU A 56 2.23 22.52 0.75
N THR A 57 1.90 21.89 -0.37
CA THR A 57 1.56 22.59 -1.63
C THR A 57 0.07 22.79 -1.85
N LYS A 58 -0.77 22.13 -1.04
CA LYS A 58 -2.24 22.07 -1.20
C LYS A 58 -2.69 21.50 -2.56
N ARG A 59 -1.83 20.75 -3.25
CA ARG A 59 -2.14 20.09 -4.52
C ARG A 59 -2.31 18.59 -4.33
N MET A 60 -3.35 18.05 -4.95
CA MET A 60 -3.65 16.60 -4.89
C MET A 60 -2.88 15.80 -5.94
N SER A 61 -2.27 16.46 -6.94
CA SER A 61 -1.60 15.82 -8.10
C SER A 61 -0.44 14.88 -7.76
N TYR A 62 0.13 14.99 -6.55
CA TYR A 62 1.23 14.11 -6.15
C TYR A 62 0.77 12.65 -5.92
N VAL A 63 -0.53 12.42 -5.71
CA VAL A 63 -1.09 11.06 -5.63
C VAL A 63 -0.92 10.30 -6.95
N ASP A 64 -0.95 11.02 -8.07
CA ASP A 64 -0.79 10.46 -9.42
C ASP A 64 0.64 9.97 -9.66
N ILE A 65 1.60 10.40 -8.82
CA ILE A 65 2.97 9.89 -8.80
C ILE A 65 3.08 8.73 -7.82
N ALA A 66 2.56 8.88 -6.60
CA ALA A 66 2.67 7.85 -5.56
C ALA A 66 2.00 6.53 -5.99
N TRP A 67 0.91 6.60 -6.76
CA TRP A 67 0.15 5.41 -7.14
C TRP A 67 0.87 4.48 -8.13
N PRO A 68 1.38 4.94 -9.30
CA PRO A 68 2.19 4.09 -10.19
C PRO A 68 3.45 3.56 -9.50
N TRP A 69 4.14 4.39 -8.72
CA TRP A 69 5.30 3.97 -7.95
C TRP A 69 4.96 2.95 -6.85
N GLY A 70 3.74 2.98 -6.32
CA GLY A 70 3.23 1.96 -5.42
C GLY A 70 3.10 0.60 -6.10
N LEU A 71 2.69 0.56 -7.37
CA LEU A 71 2.65 -0.67 -8.17
C LEU A 71 4.06 -1.17 -8.49
N VAL A 72 4.97 -0.28 -8.88
CA VAL A 72 6.39 -0.63 -9.10
C VAL A 72 6.98 -1.26 -7.83
N LEU A 73 6.74 -0.66 -6.67
CA LEU A 73 7.19 -1.17 -5.38
C LEU A 73 6.64 -2.57 -5.09
N ILE A 74 5.35 -2.84 -5.37
CA ILE A 74 4.78 -4.19 -5.23
C ILE A 74 5.49 -5.16 -6.18
N GLY A 75 5.70 -4.78 -7.44
CA GLY A 75 6.39 -5.62 -8.42
C GLY A 75 7.81 -5.99 -7.97
N VAL A 76 8.55 -5.02 -7.44
CA VAL A 76 9.88 -5.24 -6.85
C VAL A 76 9.80 -6.18 -5.65
N LEU A 77 8.86 -5.98 -4.72
CA LEU A 77 8.68 -6.86 -3.56
C LEU A 77 8.35 -8.30 -3.97
N VAL A 78 7.54 -8.49 -5.01
CA VAL A 78 7.25 -9.83 -5.55
C VAL A 78 8.51 -10.52 -6.07
N LEU A 79 9.44 -9.79 -6.72
CA LEU A 79 10.71 -10.37 -7.18
C LEU A 79 11.63 -10.84 -6.04
N PHE A 80 11.61 -10.14 -4.90
CA PHE A 80 12.50 -10.43 -3.76
C PHE A 80 11.90 -11.38 -2.73
N LEU A 81 10.62 -11.21 -2.41
CA LEU A 81 9.91 -11.93 -1.34
C LEU A 81 8.92 -12.97 -1.88
N GLY A 82 8.75 -13.06 -3.20
CA GLY A 82 7.88 -14.05 -3.82
C GLY A 82 8.43 -15.46 -3.61
N ASP A 83 7.65 -16.31 -2.96
CA ASP A 83 7.98 -17.72 -2.77
C ASP A 83 7.30 -18.60 -3.85
N GLY A 84 7.88 -19.76 -4.15
CA GLY A 84 7.35 -20.80 -5.05
C GLY A 84 7.84 -20.75 -6.51
N TYR A 85 6.93 -21.04 -7.45
CA TYR A 85 7.29 -21.26 -8.87
C TYR A 85 7.80 -19.98 -9.54
N ARG A 86 9.06 -19.99 -10.01
CA ARG A 86 9.74 -18.80 -10.55
C ARG A 86 9.00 -18.11 -11.71
N PRO A 87 8.46 -18.81 -12.72
CA PRO A 87 7.69 -18.15 -13.77
C PRO A 87 6.45 -17.42 -13.25
N ARG A 88 5.78 -17.93 -12.20
CA ARG A 88 4.65 -17.23 -11.56
C ARG A 88 5.13 -15.91 -10.95
N ILE A 89 6.27 -15.93 -10.25
CA ILE A 89 6.84 -14.74 -9.63
C ILE A 89 7.14 -13.68 -10.69
N TYR A 90 7.81 -14.06 -11.79
CA TYR A 90 8.13 -13.12 -12.87
C TYR A 90 6.89 -12.57 -13.58
N MET A 91 5.88 -13.40 -13.83
CA MET A 91 4.62 -12.93 -14.42
C MET A 91 3.90 -11.92 -13.52
N VAL A 92 3.74 -12.24 -12.24
CA VAL A 92 3.08 -11.34 -11.28
C VAL A 92 3.86 -10.05 -11.10
N ALA A 93 5.19 -10.14 -10.91
CA ALA A 93 6.04 -8.96 -10.81
C ALA A 93 5.97 -8.10 -12.09
N GLY A 94 6.03 -8.73 -13.26
CA GLY A 94 5.91 -8.05 -14.55
C GLY A 94 4.59 -7.28 -14.67
N MET A 95 3.46 -7.88 -14.29
CA MET A 95 2.16 -7.19 -14.30
C MET A 95 2.16 -5.91 -13.45
N TYR A 96 2.74 -5.97 -12.24
CA TYR A 96 2.83 -4.79 -11.36
C TYR A 96 3.81 -3.74 -11.88
N LEU A 97 4.97 -4.15 -12.41
CA LEU A 97 5.97 -3.24 -12.96
C LEU A 97 5.44 -2.52 -14.21
N PHE A 98 4.84 -3.23 -15.16
CA PHE A 98 4.27 -2.62 -16.36
C PHE A 98 3.03 -1.77 -16.09
N SER A 99 2.29 -2.04 -15.02
CA SER A 99 1.16 -1.19 -14.64
C SER A 99 1.61 0.11 -13.95
N GLY A 100 2.82 0.15 -13.40
CA GLY A 100 3.36 1.28 -12.66
C GLY A 100 4.38 2.13 -13.41
N LEU A 101 4.91 1.63 -14.53
CA LEU A 101 5.86 2.31 -15.42
C LEU A 101 5.17 2.77 -16.70
#